data_AF-A0A2M7EZ93-F1
#
_entry.id   AF-A0A2M7EZ93-F1
#
_cell.length_a   1.000
_cell.length_b   1.000
_cell.length_c   1.000
_cell.angle_alpha   90.00
_cell.angle_beta   90.00
_cell.angle_gamma   90.00
#
_symmetry.space_group_name_H-M   'P 1'
#
loop_
_entity.id
_entity.type
_entity.pdbx_description
1 polymer ?
#
loop_
_entity_poly.entity_id
_entity_poly.type
_entity_poly.pdbx_seq_one_letter_code
_entity_poly.pdbx_strand_id
1 'polypeptide(L)'
;MTDLNALTKSAINALLATPLTASQLKKKSHADLVAMFDAMSATDALDADLRDARTNDPTPPMPKAPNVVAMPKKGRNLEDRVLVEPTSDLSNVRPIREGTKRHAMVQALLSGCTLDELATATGWKRDVASAAIYTDLRAAGLGVRRENGVLHLMLPKGSNVVPLRKPAAPAQKAANK
;
A
#
# COMPACT_ATOMS: atom_id res chain seq x y z
N MET A 1 -2.04 -12.46 -38.00
CA MET A 1 -0.75 -12.27 -37.30
C MET A 1 0.25 -11.87 -38.36
N THR A 2 0.83 -10.69 -38.26
CA THR A 2 1.81 -10.19 -39.23
C THR A 2 3.14 -10.89 -38.93
N ASP A 3 3.67 -11.63 -39.91
CA ASP A 3 4.92 -12.35 -39.78
C ASP A 3 6.09 -11.36 -39.63
N LEU A 4 6.66 -11.28 -38.43
CA LEU A 4 7.69 -10.31 -38.08
C LEU A 4 8.99 -10.52 -38.88
N ASN A 5 9.20 -11.75 -39.37
CA ASN A 5 10.37 -12.15 -40.15
C ASN A 5 10.37 -11.63 -41.60
N ALA A 6 9.24 -11.09 -42.08
CA ALA A 6 9.12 -10.53 -43.43
C ALA A 6 9.25 -8.99 -43.47
N LEU A 7 9.41 -8.32 -42.32
CA LEU A 7 9.46 -6.87 -42.25
C LEU A 7 10.88 -6.35 -42.52
N THR A 8 10.97 -5.40 -43.44
CA THR A 8 12.22 -4.69 -43.71
C THR A 8 12.62 -3.84 -42.50
N LYS A 9 13.92 -3.61 -42.34
CA LYS A 9 14.50 -2.85 -41.21
C LYS A 9 13.87 -1.45 -41.06
N SER A 10 13.45 -0.82 -42.16
CA SER A 10 12.74 0.47 -42.15
C SER A 10 11.32 0.37 -41.60
N ALA A 11 10.60 -0.72 -41.87
CA ALA A 11 9.25 -0.95 -41.34
C ALA A 11 9.26 -1.23 -39.82
N ILE A 12 10.32 -1.89 -39.33
CA ILE A 12 10.53 -2.12 -37.89
C ILE A 12 10.82 -0.80 -37.18
N ASN A 13 11.68 0.06 -37.74
CA ASN A 13 11.96 1.38 -37.17
C ASN A 13 10.73 2.31 -37.15
N ALA A 14 9.86 2.23 -38.16
CA ALA A 14 8.61 2.99 -38.17
C ALA A 14 7.62 2.54 -37.08
N LEU A 15 7.59 1.24 -36.74
CA LEU A 15 6.78 0.71 -35.64
C LEU A 15 7.34 1.06 -34.25
N LEU A 16 8.67 1.15 -34.13
CA LEU A 16 9.35 1.56 -32.90
C LEU A 16 9.24 3.08 -32.64
N ALA A 17 9.04 3.88 -33.68
CA ALA A 17 8.85 5.33 -33.57
C ALA A 17 7.48 5.72 -32.98
N THR A 18 6.50 4.82 -32.99
CA THR A 18 5.22 5.02 -32.28
C THR A 18 5.29 4.38 -30.89
N PRO A 19 5.16 5.14 -29.79
CA PRO A 19 5.20 4.57 -28.45
C PRO A 19 4.05 3.57 -28.26
N LEU A 20 4.40 2.31 -27.97
CA LEU A 20 3.43 1.26 -27.73
C LEU A 20 2.55 1.63 -26.54
N THR A 21 1.23 1.58 -26.73
CA THR A 21 0.28 1.76 -25.63
C THR A 21 0.31 0.54 -24.70
N ALA A 22 -0.01 0.73 -23.42
CA ALA A 22 0.02 -0.35 -22.42
C ALA A 22 -0.84 -1.58 -22.82
N SER A 23 -1.93 -1.36 -23.55
CA SER A 23 -2.81 -2.41 -24.06
C SER A 23 -2.16 -3.26 -25.17
N GLN A 24 -1.21 -2.70 -25.93
CA GLN A 24 -0.47 -3.42 -26.97
C GLN A 24 0.66 -4.24 -26.35
N LEU A 25 1.34 -3.72 -25.32
CA LEU A 25 2.35 -4.47 -24.55
C LEU A 25 1.76 -5.72 -23.89
N LYS A 26 0.56 -5.62 -23.30
CA LYS A 26 -0.13 -6.77 -22.67
C LYS A 26 -0.56 -7.85 -23.65
N LYS A 27 -0.70 -7.53 -24.95
CA LYS A 27 -1.16 -8.47 -25.98
C LYS A 27 0.00 -9.13 -26.74
N LYS A 28 1.24 -8.69 -26.53
CA LYS A 28 2.41 -9.32 -27.13
C LYS A 28 2.84 -10.56 -26.35
N SER A 29 3.32 -11.56 -27.07
CA SER A 29 3.90 -12.75 -26.41
C SER A 29 5.26 -12.40 -25.81
N HIS A 30 5.69 -13.17 -24.81
CA HIS A 30 7.02 -13.00 -24.21
C HIS A 30 8.14 -13.10 -25.26
N ALA A 31 8.00 -14.01 -26.23
CA ALA A 31 8.96 -14.15 -27.32
C ALA A 31 9.06 -12.89 -28.19
N ASP A 32 7.94 -12.23 -28.48
CA ASP A 32 7.93 -10.97 -29.24
C ASP A 32 8.59 -9.82 -28.47
N LEU A 33 8.44 -9.79 -27.15
CA LEU A 33 9.07 -8.77 -26.30
C LEU A 33 10.59 -8.96 -26.24
N VAL A 34 11.05 -10.20 -26.14
CA VAL A 34 12.48 -10.54 -26.17
C VAL A 34 13.08 -10.18 -27.53
N ALA A 35 12.43 -10.54 -28.64
CA ALA A 35 12.89 -10.17 -29.97
C ALA A 35 12.95 -8.66 -30.20
N MET A 36 12.01 -7.89 -29.62
CA MET A 36 12.04 -6.42 -29.67
C MET A 36 13.21 -5.83 -28.87
N PHE A 37 13.54 -6.43 -27.72
CA PHE A 37 14.68 -6.01 -26.90
C PHE A 37 16.01 -6.34 -27.60
N ASP A 38 16.13 -7.55 -28.19
CA ASP A 38 17.33 -7.97 -28.90
C ASP A 38 17.53 -7.21 -30.23
N ALA A 39 16.44 -6.75 -30.84
CA ALA A 39 16.48 -5.91 -32.05
C ALA A 39 16.80 -4.43 -31.77
N MET A 40 16.76 -3.97 -30.51
CA MET A 40 17.31 -2.66 -30.15
C MET A 40 18.83 -2.74 -30.33
N SER A 41 19.34 -2.08 -31.38
CA SER A 41 20.76 -2.00 -31.64
C SER A 41 21.48 -1.38 -30.44
N ALA A 42 22.57 -2.00 -30.00
CA ALA A 42 23.46 -1.56 -28.93
C ALA A 42 24.24 -0.27 -29.27
N THR A 43 23.54 0.77 -29.73
CA THR A 43 24.10 2.13 -29.90
C THR A 43 24.00 2.97 -28.63
N ASP A 44 23.68 2.37 -27.48
CA ASP A 44 23.84 2.97 -26.15
C ASP A 44 25.21 2.66 -25.49
N ALA A 45 26.18 2.16 -26.26
CA ALA A 45 27.57 2.07 -25.81
C ALA A 45 28.25 3.44 -25.62
N LEU A 46 27.56 4.55 -25.90
CA LEU A 46 28.01 5.92 -25.61
C LEU A 46 27.42 6.49 -24.30
N ASP A 47 26.60 5.74 -23.56
CA ASP A 47 25.97 6.22 -22.31
C ASP A 47 26.56 5.55 -21.04
N ALA A 48 27.69 4.86 -21.19
CA ALA A 48 28.47 4.36 -20.05
C ALA A 48 29.18 5.52 -19.31
N ASP A 49 29.65 6.54 -20.03
CA ASP A 49 30.32 7.71 -19.44
C ASP A 49 29.36 8.63 -18.64
N LEU A 50 28.06 8.56 -18.91
CA LEU A 50 27.04 9.31 -18.17
C LEU A 50 26.58 8.63 -16.88
N ARG A 51 26.92 7.35 -16.66
CA ARG A 51 26.58 6.63 -15.42
C ARG A 51 27.60 6.80 -14.31
N ASP A 52 28.89 6.99 -14.62
CA ASP A 52 29.93 7.21 -13.60
C ASP A 52 29.99 8.66 -13.08
N ALA A 53 29.42 9.64 -13.79
CA ALA A 53 29.35 11.02 -13.32
C ALA A 53 28.32 11.25 -12.19
N ARG A 54 27.43 10.29 -11.89
CA ARG A 54 26.35 10.48 -10.89
C ARG A 54 26.70 10.04 -9.47
N THR A 55 27.87 9.46 -9.24
CA THR A 55 28.19 8.87 -7.93
C THR A 55 28.89 9.84 -6.97
N ASN A 56 29.31 11.04 -7.40
CA ASN A 56 30.06 11.97 -6.55
C ASN A 56 29.70 13.46 -6.67
N ASP A 57 28.61 13.84 -7.33
CA ASP A 57 28.13 15.23 -7.24
C ASP A 57 27.34 15.42 -5.94
N PRO A 58 27.82 16.20 -4.95
CA PRO A 58 26.98 16.62 -3.85
C PRO A 58 25.90 17.52 -4.46
N THR A 59 24.71 16.96 -4.67
CA THR A 59 23.52 17.74 -5.03
C THR A 59 23.49 18.97 -4.14
N PRO A 60 23.60 20.21 -4.68
CA PRO A 60 23.46 21.39 -3.85
C PRO A 60 22.12 21.28 -3.14
N PRO A 61 22.06 21.49 -1.81
CA PRO A 61 20.81 21.38 -1.09
C PRO A 61 19.83 22.32 -1.76
N MET A 62 18.78 21.76 -2.36
CA MET A 62 17.70 22.57 -2.89
C MET A 62 17.28 23.51 -1.75
N PRO A 63 17.20 24.83 -1.98
CA PRO A 63 16.72 25.74 -0.97
C PRO A 63 15.37 25.21 -0.52
N LYS A 64 15.28 24.78 0.74
CA LYS A 64 14.03 24.34 1.34
C LYS A 64 13.01 25.41 1.00
N ALA A 65 12.00 25.03 0.23
CA ALA A 65 10.88 25.91 -0.06
C ALA A 65 10.48 26.58 1.27
N PRO A 66 10.30 27.92 1.29
CA PRO A 66 10.00 28.64 2.52
C PRO A 66 8.89 27.89 3.23
N ASN A 67 9.15 27.59 4.49
CA ASN A 67 8.28 26.85 5.39
C ASN A 67 6.89 27.48 5.31
N VAL A 68 6.04 26.98 4.39
CA VAL A 68 4.72 27.55 4.15
C VAL A 68 3.97 27.20 5.40
N VAL A 69 3.83 28.21 6.26
CA VAL A 69 3.14 28.14 7.54
C VAL A 69 1.88 27.33 7.32
N ALA A 70 1.87 26.11 7.86
CA ALA A 70 0.84 25.15 7.60
C ALA A 70 -0.49 25.77 8.03
N MET A 71 -1.26 26.27 7.06
CA MET A 71 -2.58 26.83 7.33
C MET A 71 -3.37 25.75 8.08
N PRO A 72 -4.01 26.08 9.22
CA PRO A 72 -4.81 25.13 9.95
C PRO A 72 -5.90 24.62 9.02
N LYS A 73 -5.77 23.36 8.59
CA LYS A 73 -6.78 22.72 7.73
C LYS A 73 -8.07 22.70 8.53
N LYS A 74 -9.05 23.51 8.09
CA LYS A 74 -10.40 23.54 8.65
C LYS A 74 -10.90 22.10 8.74
N GLY A 75 -11.30 21.68 9.95
CA GLY A 75 -11.86 20.35 10.18
C GLY A 75 -13.00 20.10 9.21
N ARG A 76 -12.84 19.12 8.34
CA ARG A 76 -13.92 18.72 7.43
C ARG A 76 -14.92 17.93 8.26
N ASN A 77 -16.20 18.30 8.18
CA ASN A 77 -17.25 17.39 8.61
C ASN A 77 -17.17 16.17 7.71
N LEU A 78 -16.82 15.03 8.30
CA LEU A 78 -16.71 13.77 7.61
C LEU A 78 -18.04 13.06 7.76
N GLU A 79 -18.70 12.85 6.63
CA GLU A 79 -19.98 12.17 6.51
C GLU A 79 -19.95 10.74 7.05
N ASP A 80 -21.13 10.28 7.44
CA ASP A 80 -21.35 8.93 7.92
C ASP A 80 -21.25 7.95 6.75
N ARG A 81 -20.35 6.97 6.89
CA ARG A 81 -20.10 5.98 5.85
C ARG A 81 -19.44 4.74 6.40
N VAL A 82 -19.66 3.62 5.72
CA VAL A 82 -18.86 2.41 5.91
C VAL A 82 -17.48 2.67 5.31
N LEU A 83 -16.44 2.57 6.14
CA LEU A 83 -15.05 2.77 5.71
C LEU A 83 -14.47 1.47 5.15
N VAL A 84 -14.74 0.36 5.84
CA VAL A 84 -14.27 -0.97 5.47
C VAL A 84 -15.42 -1.95 5.65
N GLU A 85 -15.72 -2.70 4.62
CA GLU A 85 -16.73 -3.76 4.68
C GLU A 85 -16.14 -5.00 5.39
N PRO A 86 -16.88 -5.62 6.32
CA PRO A 86 -16.46 -6.87 6.93
C PRO A 86 -16.50 -8.01 5.90
N THR A 87 -15.65 -9.02 6.08
CA THR A 87 -15.64 -10.19 5.22
C THR A 87 -16.93 -11.01 5.40
N SER A 88 -17.44 -11.61 4.32
CA SER A 88 -18.62 -12.47 4.36
C SER A 88 -18.38 -13.79 5.11
N ASP A 89 -17.17 -14.33 4.99
CA ASP A 89 -16.79 -15.65 5.51
C ASP A 89 -16.07 -15.59 6.85
N LEU A 90 -16.55 -16.37 7.82
CA LEU A 90 -15.97 -16.44 9.16
C LEU A 90 -14.56 -17.06 9.17
N SER A 91 -14.24 -17.94 8.24
CA SER A 91 -12.92 -18.60 8.13
C SER A 91 -11.80 -17.64 7.71
N ASN A 92 -12.15 -16.55 7.05
CA ASN A 92 -11.20 -15.53 6.60
C ASN A 92 -10.86 -14.50 7.68
N VAL A 93 -11.54 -14.56 8.84
CA VAL A 93 -11.28 -13.66 9.95
C VAL A 93 -10.01 -14.11 10.68
N ARG A 94 -8.97 -13.27 10.63
CA ARG A 94 -7.70 -13.62 11.26
C ARG A 94 -7.76 -13.28 12.75
N PRO A 95 -7.42 -14.24 13.64
CA PRO A 95 -7.43 -13.98 15.06
C PRO A 95 -6.34 -12.98 15.44
N ILE A 96 -6.70 -11.98 16.24
CA ILE A 96 -5.80 -10.90 16.63
C ILE A 96 -5.12 -11.27 17.95
N ARG A 97 -3.80 -11.14 18.00
CA ARG A 97 -3.02 -11.39 19.21
C ARG A 97 -3.25 -10.28 20.24
N GLU A 98 -3.60 -10.68 21.46
CA GLU A 98 -3.73 -9.76 22.60
C GLU A 98 -2.42 -9.02 22.90
N GLY A 99 -2.54 -7.79 23.39
CA GLY A 99 -1.40 -6.90 23.69
C GLY A 99 -0.74 -6.24 22.47
N THR A 100 -1.21 -6.54 21.24
CA THR A 100 -0.74 -5.82 20.05
C THR A 100 -1.50 -4.50 19.85
N LYS A 101 -0.92 -3.56 19.09
CA LYS A 101 -1.61 -2.31 18.74
C LYS A 101 -2.92 -2.53 17.99
N ARG A 102 -3.02 -3.60 17.18
CA ARG A 102 -4.28 -4.00 16.54
C ARG A 102 -5.34 -4.39 17.55
N HIS A 103 -4.96 -5.08 18.62
CA HIS A 103 -5.88 -5.43 19.68
C HIS A 103 -6.41 -4.20 20.41
N ALA A 104 -5.53 -3.25 20.76
CA ALA A 104 -5.93 -1.97 21.36
C ALA A 104 -6.88 -1.18 20.44
N MET A 105 -6.60 -1.17 19.13
CA MET A 105 -7.48 -0.55 18.13
C MET A 105 -8.86 -1.21 18.09
N VAL A 106 -8.93 -2.55 18.08
CA VAL A 106 -10.21 -3.26 18.06
C VAL A 106 -11.00 -3.03 19.36
N GLN A 107 -10.33 -2.99 20.51
CA GLN A 107 -10.98 -2.65 21.78
C GLN A 107 -11.56 -1.23 21.78
N ALA A 108 -10.81 -0.24 21.28
CA ALA A 108 -11.29 1.13 21.18
C ALA A 108 -12.50 1.26 20.22
N LEU A 109 -12.49 0.51 19.11
CA LEU A 109 -13.60 0.49 18.15
C LEU A 109 -14.84 -0.26 18.66
N LEU A 110 -14.68 -1.20 19.58
CA LEU A 110 -15.81 -1.88 20.24
C LEU A 110 -16.59 -0.94 21.15
N SER A 111 -15.90 -0.04 21.87
CA SER A 111 -16.56 0.99 22.68
C SER A 111 -17.13 2.15 21.86
N GLY A 112 -16.74 2.25 20.58
CA GLY A 112 -16.95 3.43 19.76
C GLY A 112 -15.94 4.52 20.14
N CYS A 113 -15.13 4.96 19.19
CA CYS A 113 -14.13 6.00 19.46
C CYS A 113 -13.99 6.97 18.28
N THR A 114 -13.58 8.19 18.58
CA THR A 114 -13.14 9.13 17.54
C THR A 114 -11.75 8.75 17.02
N LEU A 115 -11.35 9.32 15.88
CA LEU A 115 -10.03 9.06 15.31
C LEU A 115 -8.89 9.57 16.21
N ASP A 116 -9.13 10.62 17.00
CA ASP A 116 -8.13 11.17 17.93
C ASP A 116 -7.97 10.29 19.17
N GLU A 117 -9.07 9.78 19.72
CA GLU A 117 -9.03 8.79 20.81
C GLU A 117 -8.36 7.50 20.36
N LEU A 118 -8.64 7.05 19.12
CA LEU A 118 -7.98 5.89 18.52
C LEU A 118 -6.45 6.10 18.42
N ALA A 119 -6.03 7.28 17.99
CA ALA A 119 -4.63 7.67 17.91
C ALA A 119 -3.96 7.66 19.29
N THR A 120 -4.62 8.22 20.31
CA THR A 120 -4.14 8.20 21.70
C THR A 120 -4.05 6.78 22.27
N ALA A 121 -5.09 5.95 22.09
CA ALA A 121 -5.12 4.59 22.62
C ALA A 121 -4.03 3.68 22.02
N THR A 122 -3.68 3.90 20.75
CA THR A 122 -2.66 3.12 20.04
C THR A 122 -1.25 3.73 20.10
N GLY A 123 -1.15 4.99 20.56
CA GLY A 123 0.07 5.79 20.50
C GLY A 123 0.51 6.06 19.05
N TRP A 124 -0.43 6.12 18.11
CA TRP A 124 -0.16 6.42 16.71
C TRP A 124 -0.46 7.88 16.38
N LYS A 125 0.14 8.39 15.29
CA LYS A 125 -0.29 9.64 14.69
C LYS A 125 -1.66 9.43 14.04
N ARG A 126 -2.49 10.47 13.99
CA ARG A 126 -3.83 10.44 13.40
C ARG A 126 -3.87 9.85 11.99
N ASP A 127 -2.90 10.22 11.13
CA ASP A 127 -2.80 9.71 9.76
C ASP A 127 -2.49 8.20 9.72
N VAL A 128 -1.63 7.74 10.63
CA VAL A 128 -1.27 6.31 10.76
C VAL A 128 -2.46 5.51 11.27
N ALA A 129 -3.18 6.02 12.27
CA ALA A 129 -4.40 5.40 12.77
C ALA A 129 -5.47 5.30 11.66
N SER A 130 -5.63 6.37 10.86
CA SER A 130 -6.55 6.35 9.72
C SER A 130 -6.16 5.34 8.65
N ALA A 131 -4.87 5.20 8.34
CA ALA A 131 -4.39 4.22 7.36
C ALA A 131 -4.52 2.78 7.89
N ALA A 132 -4.23 2.56 9.17
CA ALA A 132 -4.31 1.26 9.83
C ALA A 132 -5.72 0.66 9.81
N ILE A 133 -6.76 1.50 9.85
CA ILE A 133 -8.15 1.03 9.68
C ILE A 133 -8.31 0.27 8.36
N TYR A 134 -7.74 0.77 7.26
CA TYR A 134 -7.90 0.13 5.94
C TYR A 134 -6.97 -1.07 5.72
N THR A 135 -5.81 -1.10 6.36
CA THR A 135 -4.82 -2.17 6.16
C THR A 135 -4.99 -3.29 7.18
N ASP A 136 -5.00 -2.97 8.47
CA ASP A 136 -4.97 -3.96 9.54
C ASP A 136 -6.35 -4.60 9.77
N LEU A 137 -7.44 -3.82 9.77
CA LEU A 137 -8.79 -4.38 9.98
C LEU A 137 -9.27 -5.15 8.75
N ARG A 138 -8.97 -4.65 7.54
CA ARG A 138 -9.21 -5.40 6.30
C ARG A 138 -8.43 -6.71 6.26
N ALA A 139 -7.16 -6.71 6.69
CA ALA A 139 -6.37 -7.93 6.79
C ALA A 139 -6.89 -8.89 7.88
N ALA A 140 -7.56 -8.36 8.91
CA ALA A 140 -8.24 -9.16 9.92
C ALA A 140 -9.63 -9.66 9.49
N GLY A 141 -10.18 -9.14 8.39
CA GLY A 141 -11.55 -9.44 7.94
C GLY A 141 -12.64 -8.71 8.71
N LEU A 142 -12.29 -7.65 9.44
CA LEU A 142 -13.20 -6.83 10.24
C LEU A 142 -13.59 -5.56 9.50
N GLY A 143 -14.83 -5.11 9.68
CA GLY A 143 -15.34 -3.88 9.09
C GLY A 143 -15.32 -2.70 10.07
N VAL A 144 -15.40 -1.49 9.54
CA VAL A 144 -15.57 -0.27 10.34
C VAL A 144 -16.59 0.64 9.68
N ARG A 145 -17.50 1.15 10.50
CA ARG A 145 -18.45 2.20 10.12
C ARG A 145 -18.15 3.47 10.89
N ARG A 146 -18.31 4.60 10.21
CA ARG A 146 -18.33 5.92 10.83
C ARG A 146 -19.77 6.40 10.94
N GLU A 147 -20.20 6.77 12.14
CA GLU A 147 -21.50 7.38 12.43
C GLU A 147 -21.28 8.57 13.37
N ASN A 148 -21.78 9.76 13.02
CA ASN A 148 -21.60 11.02 13.74
C ASN A 148 -20.15 11.34 14.14
N GLY A 149 -19.19 10.91 13.32
CA GLY A 149 -17.76 11.08 13.61
C GLY A 149 -17.15 10.07 14.59
N VAL A 150 -17.95 9.14 15.12
CA VAL A 150 -17.52 8.01 15.94
C VAL A 150 -17.30 6.79 15.04
N LEU A 151 -16.23 6.04 15.29
CA LEU A 151 -15.88 4.83 14.58
C LEU A 151 -16.38 3.62 15.36
N HIS A 152 -17.21 2.80 14.72
CA HIS A 152 -17.78 1.58 15.27
C HIS A 152 -17.23 0.35 14.53
N LEU A 153 -16.89 -0.69 15.29
CA LEU A 153 -16.50 -1.98 14.73
C LEU A 153 -17.72 -2.71 14.13
N MET A 154 -17.58 -3.19 12.89
CA MET A 154 -18.54 -4.09 12.26
C MET A 154 -17.97 -5.51 12.24
N LEU A 155 -18.69 -6.44 12.88
CA LEU A 155 -18.35 -7.85 12.85
C LEU A 155 -18.96 -8.52 11.60
N PRO A 156 -18.28 -9.55 11.05
CA PRO A 156 -18.82 -10.35 9.96
C PRO A 156 -20.07 -11.12 10.42
N LYS A 157 -20.98 -11.39 9.47
CA LYS A 157 -22.25 -12.05 9.75
C LYS A 157 -22.00 -13.43 10.37
N GLY A 158 -22.60 -13.69 11.53
CA GLY A 158 -22.46 -14.95 12.26
C GLY A 158 -21.37 -14.96 13.34
N SER A 159 -20.58 -13.89 13.48
CA SER A 159 -19.72 -13.69 14.67
C SER A 159 -20.29 -12.63 15.59
N ASN A 160 -20.52 -13.00 16.86
CA ASN A 160 -20.84 -12.05 17.92
C ASN A 160 -19.62 -11.73 18.80
N VAL A 161 -18.47 -12.35 18.51
CA VAL A 161 -17.27 -12.29 19.34
C VAL A 161 -16.07 -12.02 18.45
N VAL A 162 -15.23 -11.07 18.85
CA VAL A 162 -13.94 -10.81 18.20
C VAL A 162 -13.03 -12.03 18.41
N PRO A 163 -12.48 -12.63 17.35
CA PRO A 163 -11.55 -13.74 17.51
C PRO A 163 -10.23 -13.23 18.09
N LEU A 164 -10.06 -13.44 19.39
CA LEU A 164 -8.84 -13.13 20.12
C LEU A 164 -7.94 -14.37 20.18
N ARG A 165 -6.67 -14.19 19.83
CA ARG A 165 -5.64 -15.19 20.08
C ARG A 165 -5.02 -14.88 21.44
N LYS A 166 -5.20 -15.81 22.38
CA LYS A 166 -4.58 -15.78 23.71
C LYS A 166 -3.07 -15.50 23.56
N PRO A 167 -2.48 -14.62 24.39
CA PRO A 167 -1.07 -14.30 24.29
C PRO A 167 -0.25 -15.54 24.61
N ALA A 168 0.72 -15.86 23.76
CA ALA A 168 1.70 -16.89 24.06
C ALA A 168 2.42 -16.52 25.36
N ALA A 169 2.47 -17.45 26.32
CA ALA A 169 3.19 -17.27 27.57
C ALA A 169 4.63 -16.81 27.28
N PRO A 170 5.19 -15.87 28.05
CA PRO A 170 6.55 -15.41 27.86
C PRO A 170 7.47 -16.63 27.99
N ALA A 171 8.28 -16.88 26.95
CA ALA A 171 9.33 -17.88 27.03
C ALA A 171 10.23 -17.50 28.21
N GLN A 172 10.20 -18.30 29.28
CA GLN A 172 11.12 -18.18 30.39
C GLN A 172 12.52 -18.30 29.79
N LYS A 173 13.24 -17.17 29.71
CA LYS A 173 14.66 -17.20 29.34
C LYS A 173 15.35 -18.04 30.40
N ALA A 174 15.76 -19.24 30.03
CA ALA A 174 16.62 -20.08 30.84
C ALA A 174 17.87 -19.27 31.16
N ALA A 175 17.96 -18.82 32.41
CA ALA A 175 19.15 -18.20 32.95
C ALA A 175 20.18 -19.32 33.14
N ASN A 176 21.02 -19.54 32.15
CA ASN A 176 22.27 -20.25 32.36
C ASN A 176 23.18 -19.31 33.17
N LYS A 177 23.37 -19.66 34.44
CA LYS A 177 24.49 -19.22 35.28
C LYS A 177 25.67 -20.16 35.08
#